data_AF-W4K1E7-F1
#
_entry.id   AF-W4K1E7-F1
#
_cell.length_a   1.000
_cell.length_b   1.000
_cell.length_c   1.000
_cell.angle_alpha   90.00
_cell.angle_beta   90.00
_cell.angle_gamma   90.00
#
_symmetry.space_group_name_H-M   'P 1'
#
loop_
_entity.id
_entity.type
_entity.pdbx_description
1 polymer ?
#
loop_
_entity_poly.entity_id
_entity_poly.type
_entity_poly.pdbx_seq_one_letter_code
_entity_poly.pdbx_strand_id
1 'polypeptide(L)'
;MAHINNIDPNQVTEWEHNWTLRFLAIPFKNNTRNPSNHSATAELIQNMVREATGISTLSVAAPVKSYKVILSYDLPNMFLVYKLTPEAITTMIENKIWETEKLTFYAIPLDPTILLHLFALGGFTTIDTDIVQEVIRDHWIRETMLNQIARVIDAFTETTSPISEEDTSKFIDSLMVKRVDTKASEGVLMIRFTIFTDGTILREDTYWYKIWEILSKISYTSYINGTGMILEALHCNICHVVDHPRGLCPFPNLPG
;
A
#
# COMPACT_ATOMS: atom_id res chain seq x y z
N MET A 1 5.19 -5.39 -2.86
CA MET A 1 5.04 -5.55 -1.39
C MET A 1 5.01 -4.20 -0.66
N ALA A 2 4.08 -3.32 -0.99
CA ALA A 2 4.02 -1.97 -0.40
C ALA A 2 3.53 -1.93 1.07
N HIS A 3 3.11 -3.07 1.62
CA HIS A 3 2.45 -3.11 2.93
C HIS A 3 3.32 -3.60 4.08
N ILE A 4 4.35 -4.43 3.82
CA ILE A 4 5.19 -5.00 4.88
C ILE A 4 6.36 -4.07 5.22
N ASN A 5 6.02 -2.95 5.86
CA ASN A 5 6.99 -1.93 6.24
C ASN A 5 7.67 -2.27 7.58
N ASN A 6 8.97 -2.02 7.66
CA ASN A 6 9.80 -2.13 8.86
C ASN A 6 9.88 -3.53 9.50
N ILE A 7 9.47 -4.58 8.79
CA ILE A 7 9.65 -5.99 9.19
C ILE A 7 11.00 -6.52 8.67
N ASP A 8 11.67 -7.38 9.45
CA ASP A 8 12.92 -8.03 9.04
C ASP A 8 12.73 -8.77 7.70
N PRO A 9 13.55 -8.49 6.68
CA PRO A 9 13.40 -9.13 5.36
C PRO A 9 13.44 -10.67 5.41
N ASN A 10 14.22 -11.26 6.32
CA ASN A 10 14.26 -12.71 6.48
C ASN A 10 12.93 -13.25 7.00
N GLN A 11 12.29 -12.51 7.93
CA GLN A 11 10.97 -12.87 8.43
C GLN A 11 9.92 -12.78 7.32
N VAL A 12 9.98 -11.76 6.47
CA VAL A 12 9.08 -11.64 5.29
C VAL A 12 9.24 -12.85 4.38
N THR A 13 10.49 -13.22 4.05
CA THR A 13 10.76 -14.41 3.24
C THR A 13 10.22 -15.68 3.90
N GLU A 14 10.38 -15.87 5.21
CA GLU A 14 9.78 -17.01 5.92
C GLU A 14 8.25 -17.01 5.85
N TRP A 15 7.63 -15.84 5.98
CA TRP A 15 6.18 -15.69 5.90
C TRP A 15 5.66 -16.08 4.53
N GLU A 16 6.38 -15.76 3.45
CA GLU A 16 6.04 -16.06 2.06
C GLU A 16 6.19 -17.54 1.67
N HIS A 17 7.16 -18.26 2.24
CA HIS A 17 7.47 -19.62 1.81
C HIS A 17 6.78 -20.69 2.65
N ASN A 18 6.53 -20.45 3.94
CA ASN A 18 6.21 -21.54 4.87
C ASN A 18 4.72 -21.85 5.03
N TRP A 19 3.80 -20.96 4.61
CA TRP A 19 2.37 -21.10 4.92
C TRP A 19 1.47 -20.65 3.78
N THR A 20 0.81 -21.55 3.06
CA THR A 20 -0.10 -21.14 1.97
C THR A 20 -1.40 -20.51 2.49
N LEU A 21 -1.92 -21.03 3.60
CA LEU A 21 -3.15 -20.55 4.23
C LEU A 21 -2.82 -19.62 5.41
N ARG A 22 -2.76 -18.32 5.09
CA ARG A 22 -2.38 -17.23 6.00
C ARG A 22 -3.02 -15.88 5.60
N PHE A 23 -3.03 -14.93 6.52
CA PHE A 23 -3.29 -13.52 6.23
C PHE A 23 -2.48 -12.61 7.19
N LEU A 24 -2.38 -11.32 6.88
CA LEU A 24 -1.81 -10.32 7.76
C LEU A 24 -2.90 -9.61 8.54
N ALA A 25 -2.75 -9.57 9.87
CA ALA A 25 -3.56 -8.76 10.76
C ALA A 25 -2.82 -7.45 11.09
N ILE A 26 -3.48 -6.31 10.87
CA ILE A 26 -2.94 -4.97 11.16
C ILE A 26 -3.80 -4.31 12.23
N PRO A 27 -3.36 -4.29 13.49
CA PRO A 27 -4.09 -3.62 14.56
C PRO A 27 -4.14 -2.10 14.39
N PHE A 28 -5.28 -1.49 14.73
CA PHE A 28 -5.48 -0.05 14.62
C PHE A 28 -4.83 0.75 15.77
N LYS A 29 -4.64 0.13 16.94
CA LYS A 29 -4.20 0.84 18.16
C LYS A 29 -2.69 1.10 18.14
N ASN A 30 -2.24 2.34 18.35
CA ASN A 30 -0.81 2.69 18.36
C ASN A 30 0.04 1.92 19.37
N ASN A 31 -0.54 1.41 20.45
CA ASN A 31 0.20 0.66 21.46
C ASN A 31 0.68 -0.72 20.96
N THR A 32 0.07 -1.28 19.92
CA THR A 32 0.46 -2.57 19.33
C THR A 32 1.77 -2.49 18.56
N ARG A 33 2.24 -1.28 18.27
CA ARG A 33 3.56 -1.02 17.64
C ARG A 33 4.72 -1.20 18.62
N ASN A 34 4.47 -1.18 19.94
CA ASN A 34 5.51 -1.39 20.93
C ASN A 34 5.82 -2.90 21.03
N PRO A 35 7.08 -3.34 20.80
CA PRO A 35 7.46 -4.75 20.90
C PRO A 35 7.06 -5.42 22.22
N SER A 36 7.04 -4.66 23.31
CA SER A 36 6.64 -5.14 24.65
C SER A 36 5.16 -5.60 24.68
N ASN A 37 4.33 -5.10 23.76
CA ASN A 37 2.91 -5.43 23.65
C ASN A 37 2.62 -6.49 22.58
N HIS A 38 3.61 -6.93 21.78
CA HIS A 38 3.38 -7.83 20.67
C HIS A 38 2.82 -9.18 21.11
N SER A 39 3.31 -9.76 22.22
CA SER A 39 2.79 -11.03 22.74
C SER A 39 1.30 -10.93 23.11
N ALA A 40 0.92 -9.88 23.85
CA ALA A 40 -0.47 -9.64 24.23
C ALA A 40 -1.37 -9.35 23.03
N THR A 41 -0.85 -8.62 22.03
CA THR A 41 -1.57 -8.33 20.79
C THR A 41 -1.78 -9.60 19.97
N ALA A 42 -0.76 -10.44 19.84
CA ALA A 42 -0.85 -11.72 19.12
C ALA A 42 -1.88 -12.65 19.77
N GLU A 43 -1.94 -12.69 21.10
CA GLU A 43 -2.95 -13.46 21.84
C GLU A 43 -4.37 -12.94 21.60
N LEU A 44 -4.57 -11.61 21.60
CA LEU A 44 -5.87 -11.01 21.29
C LEU A 44 -6.32 -11.32 19.86
N ILE A 45 -5.41 -11.23 18.88
CA ILE A 45 -5.69 -11.63 17.49
C ILE A 45 -6.04 -13.12 17.45
N GLN A 46 -5.24 -13.97 18.09
CA GLN A 46 -5.45 -15.42 18.08
C GLN A 46 -6.81 -15.82 18.63
N ASN A 47 -7.20 -15.23 19.77
CA ASN A 47 -8.49 -15.49 20.39
C ASN A 47 -9.65 -15.01 19.51
N MET A 48 -9.54 -13.81 18.94
CA MET A 48 -10.58 -13.29 18.04
C MET A 48 -10.77 -14.18 16.80
N VAL A 49 -9.67 -14.59 16.15
CA VAL A 49 -9.75 -15.46 14.96
C VAL A 49 -10.30 -16.83 15.35
N ARG A 50 -9.92 -17.37 16.51
CA ARG A 50 -10.45 -18.65 17.01
C ARG A 50 -11.94 -18.57 17.29
N GLU A 51 -12.42 -17.48 17.88
CA GLU A 51 -13.85 -17.26 18.14
C GLU A 51 -14.63 -17.13 16.82
N ALA A 52 -14.10 -16.38 15.86
CA ALA A 52 -14.73 -16.16 14.56
C ALA A 52 -14.79 -17.43 13.68
N THR A 53 -13.76 -18.27 13.74
CA THR A 53 -13.58 -19.38 12.79
C THR A 53 -13.72 -20.78 13.40
N GLY A 54 -13.70 -20.89 14.73
CA GLY A 54 -13.67 -22.17 15.46
C GLY A 54 -12.33 -22.90 15.42
N ILE A 55 -11.29 -22.37 14.77
CA ILE A 55 -10.00 -23.04 14.58
C ILE A 55 -9.16 -22.95 15.86
N SER A 56 -8.86 -24.08 16.50
CA SER A 56 -8.04 -24.12 17.72
C SER A 56 -6.53 -24.12 17.45
N THR A 57 -6.10 -24.65 16.30
CA THR A 57 -4.69 -24.91 15.93
C THR A 57 -3.98 -23.74 15.26
N LEU A 58 -4.68 -22.62 15.02
CA LEU A 58 -4.11 -21.44 14.38
C LEU A 58 -3.02 -20.82 15.26
N SER A 59 -2.09 -20.11 14.61
CA SER A 59 -0.99 -19.42 15.28
C SER A 59 -0.85 -18.00 14.76
N VAL A 60 -0.33 -17.11 15.60
CA VAL A 60 -0.08 -15.71 15.26
C VAL A 60 1.40 -15.39 15.50
N ALA A 61 2.11 -14.96 14.46
CA ALA A 61 3.49 -14.52 14.55
C ALA A 61 3.56 -12.99 14.65
N ALA A 62 4.26 -12.51 15.68
CA ALA A 62 4.54 -11.10 15.85
C ALA A 62 5.62 -10.61 14.87
N PRO A 63 5.58 -9.33 14.46
CA PRO A 63 6.61 -8.79 13.60
C PRO A 63 7.93 -8.57 14.36
N VAL A 64 9.03 -8.79 13.64
CA VAL A 64 10.40 -8.50 14.06
C VAL A 64 10.85 -7.24 13.33
N LYS A 65 11.39 -6.27 14.06
CA LYS A 65 11.87 -5.01 13.48
C LYS A 65 13.06 -5.25 12.54
N SER A 66 13.01 -4.65 11.36
CA SER A 66 14.15 -4.61 10.44
C SER A 66 15.33 -3.83 11.01
N TYR A 67 16.52 -4.44 10.96
CA TYR A 67 17.79 -3.80 11.33
C TYR A 67 18.28 -2.78 10.28
N LYS A 68 17.77 -2.86 9.04
CA LYS A 68 18.21 -1.99 7.93
C LYS A 68 17.64 -0.58 8.02
N VAL A 69 16.58 -0.37 8.80
CA VAL A 69 15.89 0.93 8.90
C VAL A 69 16.31 1.62 10.21
N ILE A 70 17.55 2.12 10.23
CA ILE A 70 18.16 2.74 11.42
C ILE A 70 17.46 4.07 11.79
N LEU A 71 16.80 4.72 10.84
CA LEU A 71 16.21 6.06 10.99
C LEU A 71 14.67 6.08 11.01
N SER A 72 14.00 4.93 10.91
CA SER A 72 12.54 4.85 11.02
C SER A 72 12.14 4.69 12.49
N TYR A 73 11.46 5.70 13.01
CA TYR A 73 10.70 5.60 14.27
C TYR A 73 9.46 4.71 14.13
N ASP A 74 9.13 4.30 12.90
CA ASP A 74 7.95 3.51 12.62
C ASP A 74 8.24 2.03 12.90
N LEU A 75 7.66 1.52 13.99
CA LEU A 75 7.81 0.14 14.43
C LEU A 75 6.84 -0.76 13.65
N PRO A 76 7.21 -2.00 13.35
CA PRO A 76 6.35 -2.87 12.57
C PRO A 76 5.08 -3.23 13.35
N ASN A 77 3.95 -3.30 12.65
CA ASN A 77 2.62 -3.46 13.25
C ASN A 77 1.76 -4.49 12.49
N MET A 78 2.38 -5.44 11.81
CA MET A 78 1.66 -6.48 11.07
C MET A 78 1.96 -7.83 11.69
N PHE A 79 0.92 -8.61 11.94
CA PHE A 79 1.02 -9.93 12.53
C PHE A 79 0.61 -10.95 11.48
N LEU A 80 1.38 -12.03 11.33
CA LEU A 80 1.00 -13.12 10.44
C LEU A 80 0.06 -14.07 11.19
N VAL A 81 -1.13 -14.30 10.66
CA VAL A 81 -2.04 -15.35 11.13
C VAL A 81 -1.95 -16.52 10.16
N TYR A 82 -1.68 -17.73 10.65
CA TYR A 82 -1.39 -18.90 9.82
C TYR A 82 -1.90 -20.21 10.45
N LYS A 83 -1.80 -21.31 9.71
CA LYS A 83 -2.45 -22.62 10.00
C LYS A 83 -3.98 -22.52 10.00
N LEU A 84 -4.51 -21.83 9.00
CA LEU A 84 -5.95 -21.65 8.80
C LEU A 84 -6.49 -22.69 7.81
N THR A 85 -7.82 -22.85 7.78
CA THR A 85 -8.50 -23.53 6.69
C THR A 85 -8.85 -22.54 5.58
N PRO A 86 -9.16 -22.99 4.35
CA PRO A 86 -9.60 -22.11 3.27
C PRO A 86 -10.83 -21.26 3.66
N GLU A 87 -11.81 -21.86 4.33
CA GLU A 87 -13.05 -21.18 4.73
C GLU A 87 -12.78 -20.06 5.74
N ALA A 88 -11.86 -20.31 6.67
CA ALA A 88 -11.45 -19.30 7.64
C ALA A 88 -10.76 -18.12 6.95
N ILE A 89 -9.86 -18.36 6.00
CA ILE A 89 -9.23 -17.25 5.26
C ILE A 89 -10.25 -16.45 4.48
N THR A 90 -11.13 -17.11 3.74
CA THR A 90 -12.20 -16.43 3.01
C THR A 90 -13.02 -15.56 3.96
N THR A 91 -13.46 -16.12 5.10
CA THR A 91 -14.20 -15.37 6.12
C THR A 91 -13.43 -14.15 6.62
N MET A 92 -12.14 -14.32 6.95
CA MET A 92 -11.30 -13.25 7.50
C MET A 92 -11.01 -12.14 6.48
N ILE A 93 -10.75 -12.49 5.22
CA ILE A 93 -10.41 -11.55 4.15
C ILE A 93 -11.64 -10.82 3.60
N GLU A 94 -12.77 -11.52 3.47
CA GLU A 94 -14.04 -10.90 3.05
C GLU A 94 -14.53 -9.90 4.09
N ASN A 95 -14.48 -10.28 5.37
CA ASN A 95 -14.76 -9.38 6.49
C ASN A 95 -13.49 -8.63 6.88
N LYS A 96 -13.03 -7.77 6.00
CA LYS A 96 -11.84 -6.91 6.12
C LYS A 96 -11.54 -6.38 7.53
N ILE A 97 -12.52 -5.83 8.24
CA ILE A 97 -12.34 -5.21 9.56
C ILE A 97 -12.95 -6.11 10.63
N TRP A 98 -12.16 -6.43 11.65
CA TRP A 98 -12.58 -7.20 12.82
C TRP A 98 -12.46 -6.34 14.07
N GLU A 99 -13.55 -6.26 14.84
CA GLU A 99 -13.65 -5.40 16.01
C GLU A 99 -14.19 -6.15 17.23
N THR A 100 -13.55 -5.88 18.36
CA THR A 100 -13.99 -6.26 19.71
C THR A 100 -13.70 -5.09 20.65
N GLU A 101 -14.23 -5.13 21.87
CA GLU A 101 -13.92 -4.13 22.90
C GLU A 101 -12.40 -3.98 23.17
N LYS A 102 -11.64 -5.07 22.99
CA LYS A 102 -10.22 -5.12 23.32
C LYS A 102 -9.33 -4.78 22.13
N LEU A 103 -9.73 -5.13 20.91
CA LEU A 103 -8.90 -5.03 19.72
C LEU A 103 -9.73 -4.76 18.47
N THR A 104 -9.20 -3.92 17.59
CA THR A 104 -9.67 -3.75 16.21
C THR A 104 -8.49 -3.99 15.28
N PHE A 105 -8.64 -4.85 14.27
CA PHE A 105 -7.62 -5.08 13.26
C PHE A 105 -8.20 -5.22 11.87
N TYR A 106 -7.36 -4.91 10.87
CA TYR A 106 -7.64 -5.09 9.45
C TYR A 106 -6.98 -6.38 8.98
N ALA A 107 -7.74 -7.29 8.36
CA ALA A 107 -7.27 -8.53 7.78
C ALA A 107 -7.03 -8.34 6.27
N ILE A 108 -5.79 -8.60 5.82
CA ILE A 108 -5.43 -8.53 4.40
C ILE A 108 -4.68 -9.78 3.96
N PRO A 109 -4.75 -10.16 2.67
CA PRO A 109 -3.90 -11.22 2.16
C PRO A 109 -2.43 -10.81 2.28
N LEU A 110 -1.53 -11.80 2.43
CA LEU A 110 -0.08 -11.55 2.41
C LEU A 110 0.34 -10.97 1.05
N ASP A 111 -0.35 -11.41 0.00
CA ASP A 111 -0.20 -10.97 -1.38
C ASP A 111 -1.40 -10.04 -1.73
N PRO A 112 -1.42 -8.80 -1.21
CA PRO A 112 -2.52 -7.89 -1.45
C PRO A 112 -2.61 -7.56 -2.94
N THR A 113 -3.85 -7.50 -3.44
CA THR A 113 -4.14 -7.14 -4.83
C THR A 113 -3.50 -5.80 -5.18
N ILE A 114 -3.09 -5.68 -6.44
CA ILE A 114 -2.39 -4.51 -6.98
C ILE A 114 -3.11 -3.21 -6.55
N LEU A 115 -2.34 -2.29 -5.96
CA LEU A 115 -2.87 -1.02 -5.45
C LEU A 115 -3.19 -0.06 -6.58
N LEU A 116 -4.33 0.63 -6.44
CA LEU A 116 -4.68 1.76 -7.30
C LEU A 116 -3.77 2.96 -7.06
N HIS A 117 -3.20 3.10 -5.87
CA HIS A 117 -2.34 4.23 -5.50
C HIS A 117 -0.89 3.99 -5.97
N LEU A 118 -0.32 4.93 -6.72
CA LEU A 118 1.09 4.92 -7.10
C LEU A 118 1.95 5.70 -6.10
N PHE A 119 1.79 7.02 -6.04
CA PHE A 119 2.60 7.91 -5.19
C PHE A 119 1.91 9.28 -5.06
N ALA A 120 2.45 10.13 -4.17
CA ALA A 120 2.05 11.53 -4.06
C ALA A 120 3.11 12.45 -4.67
N LEU A 121 2.67 13.52 -5.33
CA LEU A 121 3.53 14.59 -5.85
C LEU A 121 3.30 15.89 -5.08
N GLY A 122 4.36 16.70 -4.97
CA GLY A 122 4.29 18.09 -4.53
C GLY A 122 5.29 18.96 -5.27
N GLY A 123 5.15 20.28 -5.15
CA GLY A 123 6.02 21.26 -5.84
C GLY A 123 5.37 21.95 -7.04
N PHE A 124 4.19 21.50 -7.48
CA PHE A 124 3.38 22.27 -8.42
C PHE A 124 2.80 23.53 -7.78
N THR A 125 2.70 24.60 -8.55
CA THR A 125 2.14 25.90 -8.14
C THR A 125 0.66 26.05 -8.50
N THR A 126 0.06 25.03 -9.11
CA THR A 126 -1.37 24.98 -9.45
C THR A 126 -2.17 24.19 -8.41
N ILE A 127 -3.48 24.46 -8.36
CA ILE A 127 -4.47 23.67 -7.60
C ILE A 127 -5.35 22.80 -8.51
N ASP A 128 -5.17 22.94 -9.83
CA ASP A 128 -5.95 22.28 -10.87
C ASP A 128 -5.41 20.87 -11.13
N THR A 129 -6.25 19.87 -10.87
CA THR A 129 -5.90 18.46 -11.04
C THR A 129 -5.77 18.06 -12.50
N ASP A 130 -6.52 18.69 -13.40
CA ASP A 130 -6.53 18.33 -14.82
C ASP A 130 -5.22 18.75 -15.48
N ILE A 131 -4.72 19.93 -15.12
CA ILE A 131 -3.38 20.40 -15.52
C ILE A 131 -2.29 19.43 -15.05
N VAL A 132 -2.35 19.01 -13.78
CA VAL A 132 -1.35 18.07 -13.24
C VAL A 132 -1.46 16.70 -13.92
N GLN A 133 -2.67 16.24 -14.19
CA GLN A 133 -2.92 14.99 -14.90
C GLN A 133 -2.37 15.02 -16.32
N GLU A 134 -2.55 16.13 -17.05
CA GLU A 134 -1.97 16.34 -18.39
C GLU A 134 -0.44 16.33 -18.33
N VAL A 135 0.16 17.06 -17.38
CA VAL A 135 1.63 17.07 -17.20
C VAL A 135 2.17 15.66 -16.96
N ILE A 136 1.51 14.85 -16.13
CA ILE A 136 1.93 13.48 -15.84
C ILE A 136 1.80 12.61 -17.10
N ARG A 137 0.64 12.67 -17.77
CA ARG A 137 0.39 11.93 -19.01
C ARG A 137 1.42 12.26 -20.07
N ASP A 138 1.73 13.54 -20.27
CA ASP A 138 2.75 14.03 -21.20
C ASP A 138 4.15 13.52 -20.90
N HIS A 139 4.48 13.21 -19.64
CA HIS A 139 5.74 12.56 -19.31
C HIS A 139 5.70 11.06 -19.61
N TRP A 140 4.58 10.40 -19.32
CA TRP A 140 4.43 8.95 -19.48
C TRP A 140 4.37 8.52 -20.95
N ILE A 141 3.76 9.32 -21.83
CA ILE A 141 3.66 9.02 -23.27
C ILE A 141 4.91 9.37 -24.07
N ARG A 142 5.96 9.94 -23.44
CA ARG A 142 7.22 10.21 -24.13
C ARG A 142 7.85 8.89 -24.58
N GLU A 143 8.39 8.88 -25.79
CA GLU A 143 9.04 7.70 -26.37
C GLU A 143 10.11 7.11 -25.44
N THR A 144 10.90 7.95 -24.78
CA THR A 144 11.89 7.50 -23.80
C THR A 144 11.30 6.71 -22.64
N MET A 145 10.11 7.09 -22.16
CA MET A 145 9.41 6.43 -21.06
C MET A 145 8.73 5.15 -21.52
N LEU A 146 8.04 5.21 -22.66
CA LEU A 146 7.43 4.03 -23.26
C LEU A 146 8.50 2.95 -23.54
N ASN A 147 9.67 3.33 -24.03
CA ASN A 147 10.79 2.42 -24.24
C ASN A 147 11.34 1.82 -22.93
N GLN A 148 11.31 2.56 -21.81
CA GLN A 148 11.70 2.02 -20.51
C GLN A 148 10.67 1.02 -19.98
N ILE A 149 9.38 1.32 -20.14
CA ILE A 149 8.30 0.40 -19.77
C ILE A 149 8.37 -0.86 -20.63
N ALA A 150 8.55 -0.73 -21.95
CA ALA A 150 8.71 -1.85 -22.86
C ALA A 150 9.90 -2.74 -22.48
N ARG A 151 11.05 -2.17 -22.12
CA ARG A 151 12.20 -2.96 -21.62
C ARG A 151 11.91 -3.72 -20.33
N VAL A 152 11.10 -3.16 -19.44
CA VAL A 152 10.64 -3.89 -18.26
C VAL A 152 9.79 -5.07 -18.69
N ILE A 153 8.83 -4.85 -19.59
CA ILE A 153 7.97 -5.91 -20.13
C ILE A 153 8.80 -7.04 -20.76
N ASP A 154 9.76 -6.69 -21.62
CA ASP A 154 10.62 -7.64 -22.32
C ASP A 154 11.48 -8.49 -21.38
N ALA A 155 11.92 -7.92 -20.26
CA ALA A 155 12.72 -8.60 -19.25
C ALA A 155 11.97 -9.73 -18.51
N PHE A 156 10.64 -9.78 -18.63
CA PHE A 156 9.78 -10.79 -18.02
C PHE A 156 9.05 -11.66 -19.06
N THR A 157 9.62 -11.82 -20.26
CA THR A 157 9.04 -12.62 -21.37
C THR A 157 8.86 -14.11 -21.08
N GLU A 158 9.42 -14.64 -19.99
CA GLU A 158 9.17 -16.00 -19.50
C GLU A 158 7.90 -16.11 -18.61
N THR A 159 7.17 -15.01 -18.41
CA THR A 159 5.91 -15.00 -17.63
C THR A 159 4.76 -15.62 -18.42
N THR A 160 3.77 -16.15 -17.70
CA THR A 160 2.59 -16.79 -18.28
C THR A 160 1.57 -15.78 -18.84
N SER A 161 1.78 -14.48 -18.59
CA SER A 161 0.86 -13.39 -18.96
C SER A 161 1.63 -12.12 -19.38
N PRO A 162 2.21 -12.08 -20.60
CA PRO A 162 2.92 -10.90 -21.08
C PRO A 162 1.99 -9.68 -21.17
N ILE A 163 2.54 -8.52 -20.84
CA ILE A 163 1.86 -7.22 -21.00
C ILE A 163 2.00 -6.76 -22.44
N SER A 164 0.90 -6.30 -23.04
CA SER A 164 0.90 -5.73 -24.38
C SER A 164 1.10 -4.20 -24.37
N GLU A 165 1.39 -3.62 -25.54
CA GLU A 165 1.33 -2.16 -25.72
C GLU A 165 -0.06 -1.60 -25.41
N GLU A 166 -1.12 -2.35 -25.73
CA GLU A 166 -2.50 -1.98 -25.41
C GLU A 166 -2.75 -1.94 -23.90
N ASP A 167 -2.23 -2.92 -23.14
CA ASP A 167 -2.30 -2.93 -21.68
C ASP A 167 -1.55 -1.74 -21.08
N THR A 168 -0.39 -1.37 -21.67
CA THR A 168 0.36 -0.17 -21.27
C THR A 168 -0.44 1.10 -21.52
N SER A 169 -1.10 1.22 -22.68
CA SER A 169 -1.99 2.36 -22.99
C SER A 169 -3.13 2.44 -21.99
N LYS A 170 -3.83 1.33 -21.73
CA LYS A 170 -4.92 1.26 -20.74
C LYS A 170 -4.46 1.66 -19.34
N PHE A 171 -3.28 1.22 -18.93
CA PHE A 171 -2.68 1.61 -17.65
C PHE A 171 -2.46 3.13 -17.58
N ILE A 172 -1.87 3.75 -18.61
CA ILE A 172 -1.69 5.20 -18.68
C ILE A 172 -3.05 5.93 -18.72
N ASP A 173 -4.02 5.39 -19.46
CA ASP A 173 -5.35 5.96 -19.61
C ASP A 173 -6.15 5.93 -18.31
N SER A 174 -5.87 4.96 -17.43
CA SER A 174 -6.46 4.85 -16.09
C SER A 174 -5.93 5.87 -15.08
N LEU A 175 -4.99 6.74 -15.48
CA LEU A 175 -4.43 7.79 -14.63
C LEU A 175 -5.52 8.69 -14.04
N MET A 176 -5.55 8.78 -12.71
CA MET A 176 -6.39 9.71 -11.96
C MET A 176 -5.53 10.51 -10.98
N VAL A 177 -5.85 11.80 -10.83
CA VAL A 177 -5.17 12.70 -9.91
C VAL A 177 -6.16 13.23 -8.87
N LYS A 178 -5.83 13.09 -7.58
CA LYS A 178 -6.59 13.66 -6.47
C LYS A 178 -5.76 14.70 -5.74
N ARG A 179 -6.31 15.90 -5.54
CA ARG A 179 -5.67 16.92 -4.69
C ARG A 179 -5.94 16.63 -3.22
N VAL A 180 -4.90 16.78 -2.40
CA VAL A 180 -4.97 16.70 -0.94
C VAL A 180 -4.25 17.89 -0.35
N ASP A 181 -5.03 18.75 0.31
CA ASP A 181 -4.54 19.96 0.94
C ASP A 181 -4.09 19.62 2.37
N THR A 182 -2.79 19.79 2.65
CA THR A 182 -2.19 19.52 3.96
C THR A 182 -1.59 20.79 4.55
N LYS A 183 -1.30 20.80 5.86
CA LYS A 183 -0.60 21.91 6.52
C LYS A 183 0.76 21.44 7.00
N ALA A 184 1.80 22.22 6.69
CA ALA A 184 3.12 22.04 7.28
C ALA A 184 3.15 22.54 8.74
N SER A 185 4.26 22.28 9.44
CA SER A 185 4.49 22.61 10.86
C SER A 185 4.24 24.08 11.22
N GLU A 186 4.36 24.98 10.24
CA GLU A 186 4.19 26.43 10.40
C GLU A 186 2.84 26.94 9.88
N GLY A 187 1.89 26.05 9.60
CA GLY A 187 0.56 26.40 9.10
C GLY A 187 0.51 26.75 7.60
N VAL A 188 1.66 26.69 6.90
CA VAL A 188 1.75 26.86 5.45
C VAL A 188 0.98 25.74 4.75
N LEU A 189 0.11 26.13 3.81
CA LEU A 189 -0.61 25.20 2.96
C LEU A 189 0.36 24.44 2.05
N MET A 190 0.35 23.13 2.15
CA MET A 190 1.11 22.23 1.30
C MET A 190 0.14 21.42 0.45
N ILE A 191 0.10 21.75 -0.84
CA ILE A 191 -0.72 21.05 -1.83
C ILE A 191 0.01 19.78 -2.24
N ARG A 192 -0.71 18.66 -2.17
CA ARG A 192 -0.24 17.35 -2.62
C ARG A 192 -1.19 16.83 -3.69
N PHE A 193 -0.65 16.14 -4.68
CA PHE A 193 -1.41 15.45 -5.72
C PHE A 193 -1.16 13.96 -5.59
N THR A 194 -2.16 13.21 -5.15
CA THR A 194 -2.10 11.75 -5.03
C THR A 194 -2.44 11.15 -6.39
N ILE A 195 -1.55 10.30 -6.88
CA ILE A 195 -1.60 9.73 -8.23
C ILE A 195 -2.09 8.29 -8.14
N PHE A 196 -3.10 7.98 -8.95
CA PHE A 196 -3.70 6.67 -9.04
C PHE A 196 -3.67 6.14 -10.48
N THR A 197 -3.57 4.83 -10.61
CA THR A 197 -3.72 4.07 -11.86
C THR A 197 -4.33 2.72 -11.53
N ASP A 198 -5.09 2.15 -12.45
CA ASP A 198 -5.54 0.77 -12.33
C ASP A 198 -4.40 -0.21 -12.61
N GLY A 199 -3.70 -0.59 -11.53
CA GLY A 199 -2.62 -1.56 -11.63
C GLY A 199 -3.09 -2.98 -11.93
N THR A 200 -4.39 -3.30 -11.80
CA THR A 200 -4.91 -4.64 -12.15
C THR A 200 -4.76 -4.95 -13.64
N ILE A 201 -4.65 -3.92 -14.48
CA ILE A 201 -4.35 -4.01 -15.91
C ILE A 201 -3.02 -4.73 -16.16
N LEU A 202 -2.05 -4.61 -15.25
CA LEU A 202 -0.72 -5.19 -15.39
C LEU A 202 -0.65 -6.68 -15.01
N ARG A 203 -1.73 -7.24 -14.46
CA ARG A 203 -1.95 -8.67 -14.13
C ARG A 203 -1.01 -9.29 -13.08
N GLU A 204 0.23 -8.83 -12.98
CA GLU A 204 1.21 -9.28 -12.00
C GLU A 204 1.81 -8.12 -11.21
N ASP A 205 1.98 -8.34 -9.90
CA ASP A 205 2.56 -7.37 -8.96
C ASP A 205 3.98 -6.93 -9.34
N THR A 206 4.75 -7.83 -9.94
CA THR A 206 6.15 -7.57 -10.35
C THR A 206 6.19 -6.46 -11.40
N TYR A 207 5.29 -6.50 -12.38
CA TYR A 207 5.19 -5.46 -13.40
C TYR A 207 4.80 -4.11 -12.78
N TRP A 208 3.78 -4.11 -11.92
CA TRP A 208 3.35 -2.90 -11.22
C TRP A 208 4.51 -2.27 -10.43
N TYR A 209 5.25 -3.08 -9.67
CA TYR A 209 6.36 -2.59 -8.86
C TYR A 209 7.49 -2.00 -9.71
N LYS A 210 7.82 -2.64 -10.83
CA LYS A 210 8.89 -2.17 -11.73
C LYS A 210 8.49 -0.89 -12.48
N ILE A 211 7.25 -0.81 -12.92
CA ILE A 211 6.70 0.41 -13.51
C ILE A 211 6.69 1.52 -12.46
N TRP A 212 6.19 1.26 -11.25
CA TRP A 212 6.24 2.20 -10.13
C TRP A 212 7.66 2.69 -9.86
N GLU A 213 8.65 1.80 -9.82
CA GLU A 213 10.06 2.14 -9.59
C GLU A 213 10.57 3.14 -10.64
N ILE A 214 10.22 2.95 -11.90
CA ILE A 214 10.59 3.86 -12.99
C ILE A 214 9.87 5.20 -12.86
N LEU A 215 8.54 5.16 -12.75
CA LEU A 215 7.70 6.36 -12.65
C LEU A 215 8.05 7.21 -11.42
N SER A 216 8.56 6.56 -10.37
CA SER A 216 8.94 7.23 -9.13
C SER A 216 10.19 8.10 -9.22
N LYS A 217 11.01 7.88 -10.25
CA LYS A 217 12.27 8.61 -10.47
C LYS A 217 12.10 9.85 -11.36
N ILE A 218 10.88 10.12 -11.83
CA ILE A 218 10.58 11.21 -12.75
C ILE A 218 10.33 12.51 -11.98
N SER A 219 10.94 13.60 -12.45
CA SER A 219 10.56 14.97 -12.09
C SER A 219 9.54 15.50 -13.09
N TYR A 220 8.27 15.60 -12.68
CA TYR A 220 7.16 15.99 -13.54
C TYR A 220 7.15 17.50 -13.74
N THR A 221 7.79 17.97 -14.80
CA THR A 221 8.07 19.40 -15.00
C THR A 221 7.04 20.08 -15.90
N SER A 222 6.42 21.14 -15.40
CA SER A 222 5.64 22.10 -16.17
C SER A 222 6.36 23.45 -16.17
N TYR A 223 6.64 24.01 -17.34
CA TYR A 223 7.30 25.32 -17.44
C TYR A 223 6.47 26.48 -16.87
N ILE A 224 5.16 26.27 -16.69
CA ILE A 224 4.23 27.26 -16.14
C ILE A 224 3.91 26.95 -14.69
N ASN A 225 3.71 25.67 -14.36
CA ASN A 225 3.17 25.25 -13.06
C ASN A 225 4.21 24.64 -12.11
N GLY A 226 5.51 24.75 -12.43
CA GLY A 226 6.59 24.22 -11.60
C GLY A 226 6.82 22.72 -11.80
N THR A 227 7.57 22.11 -10.88
CA THR A 227 8.00 20.71 -10.97
C THR A 227 7.43 19.89 -9.82
N GLY A 228 6.66 18.86 -10.18
CA GLY A 228 6.19 17.84 -9.26
C GLY A 228 7.29 16.83 -8.95
N MET A 229 7.59 16.66 -7.66
CA MET A 229 8.50 15.66 -7.12
C MET A 229 7.74 14.73 -6.20
N ILE A 230 8.19 13.47 -6.11
CA ILE A 230 7.59 12.51 -5.19
C ILE A 230 7.74 12.97 -3.75
N LEU A 231 6.64 12.82 -3.02
CA LEU A 231 6.54 13.00 -1.59
C LEU A 231 6.30 11.65 -0.91
N GLU A 232 6.60 11.62 0.39
CA GLU A 232 6.16 10.52 1.24
C GLU A 232 4.64 10.39 1.22
N ALA A 233 4.17 9.13 1.08
CA ALA A 233 2.76 8.81 1.07
C ALA A 233 2.09 9.20 2.40
N LEU A 234 0.89 9.76 2.31
CA LEU A 234 0.12 10.13 3.49
C LEU A 234 -0.53 8.88 4.08
N HIS A 235 -0.10 8.49 5.28
CA HIS A 235 -0.70 7.36 5.97
C HIS A 235 -1.77 7.83 6.96
N CYS A 236 -3.02 7.48 6.70
CA CYS A 236 -4.11 7.73 7.64
C CYS A 236 -3.96 6.80 8.86
N ASN A 237 -3.79 7.35 10.06
CA ASN A 237 -3.71 6.53 11.28
C ASN A 237 -5.09 6.10 11.84
N ILE A 238 -6.19 6.41 11.14
CA ILE A 238 -7.53 5.91 11.47
C ILE A 238 -7.86 4.73 10.57
N CYS A 239 -7.91 4.91 9.25
CA CYS A 239 -8.32 3.85 8.33
C CYS A 239 -7.16 3.12 7.65
N HIS A 240 -5.91 3.53 7.91
CA HIS A 240 -4.69 2.95 7.33
C HIS A 240 -4.55 3.05 5.80
N VAL A 241 -5.42 3.80 5.12
CA VAL A 241 -5.29 4.08 3.68
C VAL A 241 -4.20 5.13 3.44
N VAL A 242 -3.53 5.02 2.29
CA VAL A 242 -2.39 5.85 1.87
C VAL A 242 -2.76 7.11 1.05
N ASP A 243 -4.02 7.53 1.06
CA ASP A 243 -4.51 8.62 0.20
C ASP A 243 -4.83 9.94 0.94
N HIS A 244 -4.94 9.92 2.27
CA HIS A 244 -5.32 11.10 3.05
C HIS A 244 -4.74 11.09 4.47
N PRO A 245 -4.55 12.26 5.11
CA PRO A 245 -4.17 12.33 6.52
C PRO A 245 -5.40 12.11 7.42
N ARG A 246 -5.16 11.83 8.71
CA ARG A 246 -6.18 11.64 9.75
C ARG A 246 -7.34 12.65 9.68
N GLY A 247 -7.02 13.94 9.56
CA GLY A 247 -8.01 15.03 9.61
C GLY A 247 -8.99 15.05 8.43
N LEU A 248 -8.68 14.32 7.35
CA LEU A 248 -9.53 14.18 6.17
C LEU A 248 -10.11 12.77 6.04
N CYS A 249 -9.99 11.94 7.08
CA CYS A 249 -10.47 10.57 7.04
C CYS A 249 -12.01 10.53 7.01
N PRO A 250 -12.62 9.86 6.01
CA PRO A 250 -14.07 9.73 5.96
C PRO A 250 -14.59 8.66 6.92
N PHE A 251 -13.72 7.75 7.39
CA PHE A 251 -14.09 6.59 8.19
C PHE A 251 -14.95 6.93 9.43
N PRO A 252 -14.64 7.97 10.24
CA PRO A 252 -15.48 8.32 11.39
C PRO A 252 -16.91 8.73 11.05
N ASN A 253 -17.19 9.07 9.79
CA ASN A 253 -18.50 9.52 9.32
C ASN A 253 -19.27 8.42 8.55
N LEU A 254 -18.70 7.23 8.41
CA LEU A 254 -19.39 6.11 7.76
C LEU A 254 -20.44 5.53 8.73
N PRO A 255 -21.67 5.23 8.25
CA PRO A 255 -22.64 4.50 9.06
C PRO A 255 -22.13 3.08 9.34
N GLY A 256 -22.34 2.62 10.58
CA GLY A 256 -22.03 1.26 11.03
C GLY A 256 -23.17 0.29 10.85
#